data_AF-A0A1T4PWW6-F1
#
_entry.id   AF-A0A1T4PWW6-F1
#
_cell.length_a   1.000
_cell.length_b   1.000
_cell.length_c   1.000
_cell.angle_alpha   90.00
_cell.angle_beta   90.00
_cell.angle_gamma   90.00
#
_symmetry.space_group_name_H-M   'P 1'
#
loop_
_entity.id
_entity.type
_entity.pdbx_description
1 polymer ?
#
loop_
_entity_poly.entity_id
_entity_poly.type
_entity_poly.pdbx_seq_one_letter_code
_entity_poly.pdbx_strand_id
1 'polypeptide(L)'
;MEVFSSLAMIIGLIYNFKSDRKSASDDEYQEFINWLSDKRHKNVIEELNTNQLLGLSIKGLLKQNHDLVLSKLNHLDESLLQLASGIEGFHEIASAINPNAEISDQAITILRNLVKSQGSFILESKTLSGTDYRVYDGDSRSLGITEYRFVDDDFNLLCSLGLLILDFNGSGSRMFRVTRSAVKYIAQVDGQL
;
A
#
# COMPACT_ATOMS: atom_id res chain seq x y z
N MET A 1 -12.96 -14.75 -19.19
CA MET A 1 -12.15 -15.29 -18.08
C MET A 1 -11.93 -14.16 -17.12
N GLU A 2 -12.49 -14.25 -15.91
CA GLU A 2 -12.32 -13.21 -14.91
C GLU A 2 -10.84 -13.11 -14.53
N VAL A 3 -10.26 -11.93 -14.78
CA VAL A 3 -8.88 -11.55 -14.43
C VAL A 3 -8.77 -11.22 -12.93
N PHE A 4 -9.87 -11.31 -12.18
CA PHE A 4 -9.90 -11.25 -10.73
C PHE A 4 -9.30 -12.53 -10.14
N SER A 5 -7.97 -12.60 -10.04
CA SER A 5 -7.27 -13.14 -8.84
C SER A 5 -5.80 -13.54 -9.04
N SER A 6 -5.09 -13.25 -10.15
CA SER A 6 -3.69 -13.72 -10.24
C SER A 6 -2.80 -13.16 -9.13
N LEU A 7 -2.84 -11.85 -8.86
CA LEU A 7 -1.95 -11.25 -7.86
C LEU A 7 -2.23 -11.73 -6.42
N ALA A 8 -3.47 -11.59 -5.92
CA ALA A 8 -3.82 -11.99 -4.55
C ALA A 8 -3.65 -13.51 -4.33
N MET A 9 -4.01 -14.33 -5.34
CA MET A 9 -3.79 -15.77 -5.29
C MET A 9 -2.29 -16.09 -5.24
N ILE A 10 -1.48 -15.51 -6.13
CA ILE A 10 -0.02 -15.75 -6.17
C ILE A 10 0.63 -15.33 -4.86
N ILE A 11 0.30 -14.16 -4.31
CA ILE A 11 0.81 -13.69 -3.01
C ILE A 11 0.42 -14.67 -1.91
N GLY A 12 -0.85 -15.08 -1.84
CA GLY A 12 -1.32 -16.04 -0.84
C GLY A 12 -0.62 -17.40 -0.96
N LEU A 13 -0.37 -17.87 -2.18
CA LEU A 13 0.37 -19.11 -2.43
C LEU A 13 1.84 -19.00 -2.00
N ILE A 14 2.51 -17.89 -2.30
CA ILE A 14 3.89 -17.63 -1.87
C ILE A 14 3.95 -17.55 -0.34
N TYR A 15 2.99 -16.85 0.29
CA TYR A 15 2.90 -16.73 1.74
C TYR A 15 2.74 -18.10 2.40
N ASN A 16 1.78 -18.90 1.93
CA ASN A 16 1.53 -20.25 2.45
C ASN A 16 2.76 -21.16 2.25
N PHE A 17 3.36 -21.14 1.06
CA PHE A 17 4.57 -21.92 0.78
C PHE A 17 5.73 -21.55 1.71
N LYS A 18 6.00 -20.25 1.89
CA LYS A 18 7.06 -19.80 2.80
C LYS A 18 6.72 -20.16 4.23
N SER A 19 5.50 -19.92 4.69
CA SER A 19 5.08 -20.20 6.07
C SER A 19 5.14 -21.69 6.44
N ASP A 20 4.86 -22.59 5.49
CA ASP A 20 4.95 -24.04 5.67
C ASP A 20 6.40 -24.52 5.87
N ARG A 21 7.42 -23.73 5.50
CA ARG A 21 8.82 -24.18 5.41
C ARG A 21 9.77 -23.29 6.20
N LYS A 22 10.41 -23.87 7.22
CA LYS A 22 11.39 -23.18 8.08
C LYS A 22 12.83 -23.16 7.55
N SER A 23 13.17 -23.94 6.52
CA SER A 23 14.53 -24.06 6.00
C SER A 23 14.59 -23.76 4.51
N ALA A 24 15.53 -22.89 4.11
CA ALA A 24 15.85 -22.63 2.72
C ALA A 24 16.47 -23.89 2.06
N SER A 25 16.15 -24.10 0.78
CA SER A 25 16.76 -25.12 -0.07
C SER A 25 17.53 -24.49 -1.22
N ASP A 26 18.41 -25.27 -1.85
CA ASP A 26 19.21 -24.81 -2.98
C ASP A 26 18.37 -24.47 -4.23
N ASP A 27 17.16 -25.05 -4.36
CA ASP A 27 16.22 -24.76 -5.45
C ASP A 27 14.79 -24.56 -4.95
N GLU A 28 14.61 -23.51 -4.14
CA GLU A 28 13.29 -23.13 -3.61
C GLU A 28 12.21 -22.95 -4.68
N TYR A 29 12.58 -22.56 -5.91
CA TYR A 29 11.62 -22.38 -6.98
C TYR A 29 11.05 -23.71 -7.47
N GLN A 30 11.90 -24.71 -7.67
CA GLN A 30 11.43 -26.04 -8.06
C GLN A 30 10.58 -26.66 -6.94
N GLU A 31 10.95 -26.43 -5.68
CA GLU A 31 10.14 -26.86 -4.54
C GLU A 31 8.78 -26.18 -4.49
N PHE A 32 8.71 -24.88 -4.83
CA PHE A 32 7.45 -24.17 -4.94
C PHE A 32 6.55 -24.75 -6.04
N ILE A 33 7.10 -25.05 -7.22
CA ILE A 33 6.36 -25.71 -8.31
C ILE A 33 5.82 -27.08 -7.87
N ASN A 34 6.64 -27.86 -7.15
CA ASN A 34 6.20 -29.15 -6.60
C ASN A 34 5.09 -28.97 -5.58
N TRP A 35 5.23 -28.02 -4.65
CA TRP A 35 4.19 -27.70 -3.65
C TRP A 35 2.88 -27.26 -4.31
N LEU A 36 2.93 -26.44 -5.37
CA LEU A 36 1.75 -26.06 -6.15
C LEU A 36 1.08 -27.28 -6.80
N SER A 37 1.87 -28.23 -7.30
CA SER A 37 1.36 -29.46 -7.92
C SER A 37 0.61 -30.31 -6.90
N ASP A 38 1.21 -30.49 -5.71
CA ASP A 38 0.62 -31.23 -4.59
C ASP A 38 -0.68 -30.60 -4.10
N LYS A 39 -0.74 -29.26 -4.05
CA LYS A 39 -1.94 -28.48 -3.69
C LYS A 39 -2.93 -28.32 -4.85
N ARG A 40 -2.69 -28.97 -6.00
CA ARG A 40 -3.55 -28.98 -7.20
C ARG A 40 -3.73 -27.62 -7.89
N HIS A 41 -2.76 -26.71 -7.77
CA HIS A 41 -2.75 -25.41 -8.46
C HIS A 41 -2.16 -25.49 -9.89
N LYS A 42 -2.71 -26.38 -10.73
CA LYS A 42 -2.18 -26.65 -12.08
C LYS A 42 -2.19 -25.42 -13.00
N ASN A 43 -3.24 -24.61 -12.93
CA ASN A 43 -3.36 -23.40 -13.76
C ASN A 43 -2.27 -22.37 -13.43
N VAL A 44 -1.88 -22.26 -12.15
CA VAL A 44 -0.80 -21.37 -11.73
C VAL A 44 0.53 -21.87 -12.29
N ILE A 45 0.79 -23.18 -12.24
CA ILE A 45 2.00 -23.76 -12.83
C ILE A 45 2.08 -23.47 -14.34
N GLU A 46 0.96 -23.62 -15.05
CA GLU A 46 0.90 -23.28 -16.49
C GLU A 46 1.19 -21.79 -16.74
N GLU A 47 0.62 -20.91 -15.92
CA GLU A 47 0.89 -19.46 -16.00
C GLU A 47 2.37 -19.13 -15.74
N LEU A 48 3.00 -19.75 -14.73
CA LEU A 48 4.42 -19.55 -14.43
C LEU A 48 5.34 -20.07 -15.55
N ASN A 49 4.94 -21.12 -16.26
CA ASN A 49 5.71 -21.67 -17.37
C ASN A 49 5.54 -20.85 -18.66
N THR A 50 4.35 -20.29 -18.89
CA THR A 50 4.04 -19.49 -20.10
C THR A 50 4.44 -18.03 -19.96
N ASN A 51 4.39 -17.47 -18.75
CA ASN A 51 4.79 -16.11 -18.42
C ASN A 51 6.19 -16.10 -17.78
N GLN A 52 7.23 -16.06 -18.62
CA GLN A 52 8.63 -16.08 -18.18
C GLN A 52 8.98 -14.96 -17.20
N LEU A 53 8.45 -13.74 -17.39
CA LEU A 53 8.73 -12.61 -16.51
C LEU A 53 8.18 -12.88 -15.10
N LEU A 54 6.96 -13.41 -15.00
CA LEU A 54 6.35 -13.77 -13.73
C LEU A 54 7.14 -14.89 -13.04
N GLY A 55 7.45 -15.97 -13.75
CA GLY A 55 8.24 -17.10 -13.22
C GLY A 55 9.62 -16.66 -12.70
N LEU A 56 10.34 -15.82 -13.46
CA LEU A 56 11.63 -15.27 -13.03
C LEU A 56 11.50 -14.33 -11.83
N SER A 57 10.46 -13.50 -11.78
CA SER A 57 10.22 -12.58 -10.67
C SER A 57 9.93 -13.33 -9.36
N ILE A 58 9.11 -14.38 -9.42
CA ILE A 58 8.83 -15.25 -8.27
C ILE A 58 10.08 -16.02 -7.85
N LYS A 59 10.85 -16.57 -8.81
CA LYS A 59 12.14 -17.21 -8.51
C LYS A 59 13.10 -16.26 -7.79
N GLY A 60 13.17 -15.00 -8.22
CA GLY A 60 13.97 -13.98 -7.58
C GLY A 60 13.48 -13.62 -6.17
N LEU A 61 12.17 -13.60 -5.94
CA LEU A 61 11.59 -13.39 -4.62
C LEU A 61 11.88 -14.56 -3.67
N LEU A 62 11.62 -15.80 -4.11
CA LEU A 62 11.80 -16.99 -3.28
C LEU A 62 13.26 -17.19 -2.84
N LYS A 63 14.23 -16.87 -3.71
CA LYS A 63 15.66 -16.91 -3.37
C LYS A 63 16.10 -15.95 -2.26
N GLN A 64 15.27 -14.98 -1.89
CA GLN A 64 15.59 -14.10 -0.77
C GLN A 64 15.44 -14.83 0.57
N ASN A 65 16.09 -14.27 1.59
CA ASN A 65 15.96 -14.77 2.95
C ASN A 65 14.48 -14.89 3.36
N HIS A 66 14.13 -16.01 4.01
CA HIS A 66 12.77 -16.34 4.41
C HIS A 66 12.09 -15.21 5.22
N ASP A 67 12.75 -14.70 6.26
CA ASP A 67 12.21 -13.65 7.12
C ASP A 67 11.99 -12.34 6.34
N LEU A 68 12.91 -12.03 5.42
CA LEU A 68 12.76 -10.86 4.55
C LEU A 68 11.55 -10.99 3.62
N VAL A 69 11.30 -12.18 3.06
CA VAL A 69 10.13 -12.41 2.19
C VAL A 69 8.84 -12.31 3.01
N LEU A 70 8.77 -12.96 4.17
CA LEU A 70 7.60 -12.88 5.05
C LEU A 70 7.33 -11.45 5.52
N SER A 71 8.37 -10.70 5.88
CA SER A 71 8.22 -9.28 6.26
C SER A 71 7.63 -8.44 5.12
N LYS A 72 8.08 -8.65 3.87
CA LYS A 72 7.52 -7.96 2.70
C LYS A 72 6.05 -8.32 2.46
N LEU A 73 5.69 -9.59 2.65
CA LEU A 73 4.31 -10.06 2.49
C LEU A 73 3.39 -9.51 3.57
N ASN A 74 3.83 -9.50 4.83
CA ASN A 74 3.08 -8.92 5.95
C ASN A 74 2.86 -7.42 5.74
N HIS A 75 3.90 -6.70 5.29
CA HIS A 75 3.75 -5.28 5.01
C HIS A 75 2.74 -5.00 3.87
N LEU A 76 2.69 -5.88 2.87
CA LEU A 76 1.71 -5.79 1.80
C LEU A 76 0.28 -6.04 2.31
N ASP A 77 0.11 -7.04 3.18
CA ASP A 77 -1.17 -7.35 3.82
C ASP A 77 -1.67 -6.17 4.68
N GLU A 78 -0.79 -5.58 5.49
CA GLU A 78 -1.09 -4.38 6.29
C GLU A 78 -1.51 -3.19 5.40
N SER A 79 -0.78 -2.94 4.31
CA SER A 79 -1.10 -1.86 3.38
C SER A 79 -2.43 -2.08 2.66
N LEU A 80 -2.75 -3.32 2.30
CA LEU A 80 -4.02 -3.68 1.69
C LEU A 80 -5.18 -3.49 2.65
N LEU A 81 -5.02 -3.91 3.91
CA LEU A 81 -6.01 -3.68 4.98
C LEU A 81 -6.23 -2.19 5.21
N GLN A 82 -5.15 -1.40 5.27
CA GLN A 82 -5.24 0.05 5.41
C GLN A 82 -6.00 0.70 4.26
N LEU A 83 -5.65 0.39 3.01
CA LEU A 83 -6.38 0.92 1.86
C LEU A 83 -7.85 0.50 1.87
N ALA A 84 -8.13 -0.78 2.16
CA ALA A 84 -9.48 -1.32 2.21
C ALA A 84 -10.33 -0.68 3.32
N SER A 85 -9.73 -0.30 4.45
CA SER A 85 -10.44 0.31 5.59
C SER A 85 -11.16 1.62 5.24
N GLY A 86 -10.64 2.37 4.26
CA GLY A 86 -11.25 3.62 3.78
C GLY A 86 -12.26 3.43 2.65
N ILE A 87 -12.46 2.22 2.13
CA ILE A 87 -13.40 1.97 1.02
C ILE A 87 -14.74 1.47 1.58
N GLU A 88 -15.83 2.10 1.15
CA GLU A 88 -17.19 1.70 1.53
C GLU A 88 -17.44 0.21 1.19
N GLY A 89 -18.06 -0.51 2.13
CA GLY A 89 -18.32 -1.95 2.01
C GLY A 89 -17.14 -2.85 2.40
N PHE A 90 -15.92 -2.32 2.51
CA PHE A 90 -14.74 -3.07 2.99
C PHE A 90 -14.28 -2.66 4.39
N HIS A 91 -14.69 -1.48 4.87
CA HIS A 91 -14.36 -0.99 6.21
C HIS A 91 -14.61 -2.03 7.31
N GLU A 92 -15.82 -2.58 7.42
CA GLU A 92 -16.17 -3.56 8.47
C GLU A 92 -15.31 -4.83 8.40
N ILE A 93 -14.95 -5.26 7.20
CA ILE A 93 -14.10 -6.44 6.98
C ILE A 93 -12.66 -6.14 7.43
N ALA A 94 -12.10 -5.01 7.02
CA ALA A 94 -10.77 -4.58 7.41
C ALA A 94 -10.67 -4.44 8.94
N SER A 95 -11.65 -3.80 9.56
CA SER A 95 -11.72 -3.61 11.02
C SER A 95 -11.88 -4.92 11.78
N ALA A 96 -12.59 -5.91 11.21
CA ALA A 96 -12.70 -7.24 11.80
C ALA A 96 -11.40 -8.05 11.75
N ILE A 97 -10.57 -7.84 10.72
CA ILE A 97 -9.26 -8.52 10.56
C ILE A 97 -8.20 -7.85 11.44
N ASN A 98 -8.07 -6.52 11.35
CA ASN A 98 -7.14 -5.74 12.14
C ASN A 98 -7.76 -4.39 12.53
N PRO A 99 -8.27 -4.25 13.77
CA PRO A 99 -8.89 -3.01 14.24
C PRO A 99 -7.95 -1.80 14.24
N ASN A 100 -6.63 -2.01 14.16
CA ASN A 100 -5.62 -0.94 14.18
C ASN A 100 -5.12 -0.58 12.77
N ALA A 101 -5.63 -1.23 11.71
CA ALA A 101 -5.21 -0.97 10.34
C ALA A 101 -5.98 0.20 9.70
N GLU A 102 -6.68 1.03 10.45
CA GLU A 102 -7.51 2.09 9.87
C GLU A 102 -6.69 3.30 9.43
N ILE A 103 -7.04 3.88 8.28
CA ILE A 103 -6.59 5.22 7.91
C ILE A 103 -7.52 6.23 8.60
N SER A 104 -6.94 7.12 9.42
CA SER A 104 -7.73 8.09 10.19
C SER A 104 -8.62 8.96 9.29
N ASP A 105 -9.78 9.37 9.81
CA ASP A 105 -10.66 10.33 9.14
C ASP A 105 -9.93 11.64 8.78
N GLN A 106 -8.98 12.06 9.62
CA GLN A 106 -8.13 13.21 9.35
C GLN A 106 -7.23 12.97 8.13
N ALA A 107 -6.53 11.84 8.04
CA ALA A 107 -5.69 11.49 6.91
C ALA A 107 -6.49 11.43 5.59
N ILE A 108 -7.67 10.79 5.62
CA ILE A 108 -8.59 10.76 4.46
C ILE A 108 -9.04 12.19 4.10
N THR A 109 -9.35 13.03 5.07
CA THR A 109 -9.77 14.42 4.85
C THR A 109 -8.65 15.28 4.26
N ILE A 110 -7.42 15.17 4.79
CA ILE A 110 -6.22 15.83 4.26
C ILE A 110 -6.02 15.44 2.79
N LEU A 111 -6.02 14.14 2.50
CA LEU A 111 -5.80 13.63 1.15
C LEU A 111 -6.90 14.06 0.19
N ARG A 112 -8.17 13.95 0.61
CA ARG A 112 -9.33 14.39 -0.17
C ARG A 112 -9.27 15.88 -0.49
N ASN A 113 -8.91 16.72 0.48
CA ASN A 113 -8.80 18.16 0.27
C ASN A 113 -7.63 18.52 -0.65
N LEU A 114 -6.50 17.83 -0.56
CA LEU A 114 -5.40 18.00 -1.51
C LEU A 114 -5.83 17.61 -2.94
N VAL A 115 -6.51 16.48 -3.12
CA VAL A 115 -6.98 16.06 -4.45
C VAL A 115 -8.01 17.05 -5.01
N LYS A 116 -8.98 17.48 -4.19
CA LYS A 116 -10.04 18.38 -4.64
C LYS A 116 -9.57 19.81 -4.90
N SER A 117 -8.47 20.25 -4.27
CA SER A 117 -7.89 21.57 -4.53
C SER A 117 -7.15 21.65 -5.87
N GLN A 118 -6.89 20.50 -6.52
CA GLN A 118 -6.04 20.37 -7.70
C GLN A 118 -4.58 20.82 -7.46
N GLY A 119 -4.17 20.92 -6.20
CA GLY A 119 -2.81 21.29 -5.83
C GLY A 119 -1.80 20.17 -6.07
N SER A 120 -0.54 20.54 -6.24
CA SER A 120 0.54 19.59 -6.57
C SER A 120 1.25 19.04 -5.33
N PHE A 121 1.27 19.81 -4.22
CA PHE A 121 1.86 19.40 -2.96
C PHE A 121 1.33 20.20 -1.76
N ILE A 122 1.54 19.64 -0.57
CA ILE A 122 1.41 20.31 0.73
C ILE A 122 2.81 20.74 1.18
N LEU A 123 2.96 21.97 1.66
CA LEU A 123 4.20 22.47 2.27
C LEU A 123 4.01 22.62 3.78
N GLU A 124 4.96 22.07 4.54
CA GLU A 124 5.10 22.31 5.97
C GLU A 124 5.78 23.66 6.23
N SER A 125 5.18 24.48 7.10
CA SER A 125 5.75 25.75 7.55
C SER A 125 5.83 25.77 9.07
N LYS A 126 7.04 25.73 9.62
CA LYS A 126 7.26 25.80 11.08
C LYS A 126 7.40 27.26 11.51
N THR A 127 6.60 27.65 12.50
CA THR A 127 6.63 28.98 13.12
C THR A 127 6.76 28.85 14.64
N LEU A 128 7.02 29.96 15.33
CA LEU A 128 7.03 30.00 16.80
C LEU A 128 5.68 29.59 17.41
N SER A 129 4.58 29.78 16.67
CA SER A 129 3.21 29.47 17.11
C SER A 129 2.79 28.03 16.79
N GLY A 130 3.67 27.24 16.16
CA GLY A 130 3.39 25.87 15.72
C GLY A 130 3.64 25.65 14.23
N THR A 131 3.20 24.50 13.75
CA THR A 131 3.36 24.07 12.36
C THR A 131 2.07 24.31 11.58
N ASP A 132 2.20 24.95 10.42
CA ASP A 132 1.13 25.15 9.45
C ASP A 132 1.37 24.29 8.20
N TYR A 133 0.29 23.86 7.55
CA TYR A 133 0.32 23.02 6.36
C TYR A 133 -0.57 23.63 5.29
N ARG A 134 0.01 23.93 4.12
CA ARG A 134 -0.72 24.59 3.03
C ARG A 134 -0.56 23.85 1.72
N VAL A 135 -1.66 23.82 0.96
CA VAL A 135 -1.64 23.34 -0.41
C VAL A 135 -1.09 24.42 -1.34
N TYR A 136 -0.24 24.02 -2.28
CA TYR A 136 0.31 24.85 -3.35
C TYR A 136 -0.13 24.36 -4.72
N ASP A 137 -0.10 25.26 -5.71
CA ASP A 137 -0.52 25.05 -7.10
C ASP A 137 -1.99 24.63 -7.28
N GLY A 138 -2.83 24.90 -6.28
CA GLY A 138 -4.27 24.62 -6.28
C GLY A 138 -5.06 25.74 -5.63
N ASP A 139 -6.32 25.49 -5.32
CA ASP A 139 -7.10 26.44 -4.53
C ASP A 139 -6.64 26.48 -3.05
N SER A 140 -6.97 27.58 -2.37
CA SER A 140 -6.50 27.87 -1.01
C SER A 140 -7.36 27.22 0.09
N ARG A 141 -7.98 26.06 -0.17
CA ARG A 141 -8.81 25.39 0.84
C ARG A 141 -7.96 24.86 2.00
N SER A 142 -8.60 24.78 3.16
CA SER A 142 -8.01 24.12 4.33
C SER A 142 -7.85 22.62 4.08
N LEU A 143 -6.79 22.03 4.65
CA LEU A 143 -6.59 20.59 4.68
C LEU A 143 -7.54 19.88 5.66
N GLY A 144 -8.19 20.62 6.57
CA GLY A 144 -9.10 20.04 7.56
C GLY A 144 -8.40 19.35 8.73
N ILE A 145 -7.17 19.76 9.07
CA ILE A 145 -6.41 19.25 10.21
C ILE A 145 -7.04 19.77 11.50
N THR A 146 -7.44 18.86 12.40
CA THR A 146 -8.05 19.14 13.70
C THR A 146 -7.20 18.58 14.86
N GLU A 147 -6.48 17.49 14.62
CA GLU A 147 -5.63 16.79 15.58
C GLU A 147 -4.15 16.96 15.22
N TYR A 148 -3.62 18.17 15.41
CA TYR A 148 -2.25 18.54 15.06
C TYR A 148 -1.16 17.66 15.69
N ARG A 149 -1.45 16.98 16.81
CA ARG A 149 -0.48 16.07 17.45
C ARG A 149 -0.24 14.77 16.67
N PHE A 150 -1.17 14.40 15.78
CA PHE A 150 -1.14 13.16 14.99
C PHE A 150 -0.89 13.40 13.49
N VAL A 151 -0.79 14.67 13.07
CA VAL A 151 -0.62 15.03 11.66
C VAL A 151 0.62 14.40 11.01
N ASP A 152 1.70 14.22 11.78
CA ASP A 152 2.92 13.55 11.30
C ASP A 152 2.68 12.06 11.06
N ASP A 153 1.87 11.42 11.90
CA ASP A 153 1.48 10.02 11.73
C ASP A 153 0.64 9.85 10.47
N ASP A 154 -0.35 10.73 10.26
CA ASP A 154 -1.18 10.75 9.05
C ASP A 154 -0.35 10.92 7.78
N PHE A 155 0.59 11.88 7.75
CA PHE A 155 1.44 12.09 6.58
C PHE A 155 2.39 10.92 6.34
N ASN A 156 2.95 10.33 7.40
CA ASN A 156 3.81 9.16 7.27
C ASN A 156 3.04 7.95 6.73
N LEU A 157 1.81 7.72 7.20
CA LEU A 157 0.92 6.68 6.71
C LEU A 157 0.56 6.89 5.24
N LEU A 158 0.14 8.10 4.87
CA LEU A 158 -0.18 8.42 3.47
C LEU A 158 1.05 8.26 2.54
N CYS A 159 2.25 8.56 3.02
CA CYS A 159 3.50 8.31 2.31
C CYS A 159 3.82 6.81 2.20
N SER A 160 3.66 6.02 3.27
CA SER A 160 3.94 4.58 3.24
C SER A 160 3.00 3.83 2.31
N LEU A 161 1.75 4.29 2.21
CA LEU A 161 0.76 3.78 1.25
C LEU A 161 0.99 4.26 -0.19
N GLY A 162 1.98 5.11 -0.44
CA GLY A 162 2.25 5.69 -1.76
C GLY A 162 1.16 6.64 -2.26
N LEU A 163 0.29 7.12 -1.36
CA LEU A 163 -0.73 8.13 -1.66
C LEU A 163 -0.10 9.54 -1.68
N LEU A 164 0.96 9.75 -0.89
CA LEU A 164 1.82 10.93 -0.95
C LEU A 164 3.28 10.54 -1.19
N ILE A 165 4.09 11.50 -1.63
CA ILE A 165 5.54 11.39 -1.71
C ILE A 165 6.17 12.49 -0.86
N LEU A 166 6.97 12.09 0.14
CA LEU A 166 7.80 13.03 0.91
C LEU A 166 8.89 13.62 0.01
N ASP A 167 8.99 14.95 0.03
CA ASP A 167 10.00 15.74 -0.64
C ASP A 167 10.43 16.91 0.27
N PHE A 168 11.38 17.73 -0.16
CA PHE A 168 11.87 18.88 0.58
C PHE A 168 12.04 20.08 -0.33
N ASN A 169 11.67 21.27 0.15
CA ASN A 169 11.93 22.50 -0.59
C ASN A 169 13.41 22.93 -0.44
N GLY A 170 13.79 24.02 -1.13
CA GLY A 170 15.15 24.57 -1.06
C GLY A 170 15.62 25.03 0.33
N SER A 171 14.71 25.22 1.30
CA SER A 171 15.03 25.53 2.70
C SER A 171 15.03 24.31 3.62
N GLY A 172 14.83 23.10 3.08
CA GLY A 172 14.78 21.85 3.86
C GLY A 172 13.46 21.60 4.59
N SER A 173 12.40 22.37 4.29
CA SER A 173 11.06 22.13 4.84
C SER A 173 10.38 20.97 4.10
N ARG A 174 9.65 20.13 4.84
CA ARG A 174 8.96 18.97 4.25
C ARG A 174 7.87 19.41 3.28
N MET A 175 7.79 18.68 2.17
CA MET A 175 6.75 18.77 1.17
C MET A 175 6.12 17.40 1.00
N PHE A 176 4.81 17.34 0.79
CA PHE A 176 4.09 16.10 0.52
C PHE A 176 3.39 16.21 -0.82
N ARG A 177 3.92 15.54 -1.85
CA ARG A 177 3.41 15.60 -3.22
C ARG A 177 2.28 14.61 -3.43
N VAL A 178 1.24 15.03 -4.13
CA VAL A 178 0.12 14.15 -4.48
C VAL A 178 0.56 13.11 -5.53
N THR A 179 0.06 11.88 -5.42
CA THR A 179 0.29 10.84 -6.44
C THR A 179 -0.96 10.59 -7.28
N ARG A 180 -0.78 9.98 -8.46
CA ARG A 180 -1.92 9.48 -9.25
C ARG A 180 -2.70 8.40 -8.49
N SER A 181 -2.05 7.66 -7.60
CA SER A 181 -2.69 6.65 -6.75
C SER A 181 -3.61 7.33 -5.73
N ALA A 182 -3.20 8.44 -5.12
CA ALA A 182 -4.07 9.23 -4.24
C ALA A 182 -5.36 9.70 -4.94
N VAL A 183 -5.25 10.24 -6.15
CA VAL A 183 -6.43 10.70 -6.92
C VAL A 183 -7.40 9.54 -7.18
N LYS A 184 -6.88 8.39 -7.59
CA LYS A 184 -7.70 7.18 -7.81
C LYS A 184 -8.32 6.66 -6.52
N TYR A 185 -7.54 6.64 -5.43
CA TYR A 185 -8.00 6.17 -4.14
C TYR A 185 -9.14 7.03 -3.60
N ILE A 186 -8.99 8.36 -3.63
CA ILE A 186 -10.08 9.27 -3.22
C ILE A 186 -11.35 9.08 -4.07
N ALA A 187 -11.22 8.79 -5.36
CA ALA A 187 -12.39 8.44 -6.18
C ALA A 187 -13.08 7.14 -5.73
N GLN A 188 -12.33 6.15 -5.25
CA GLN A 188 -12.88 4.91 -4.68
C GLN A 188 -13.58 5.18 -3.35
N VAL A 189 -12.92 5.93 -2.46
CA VAL A 189 -13.45 6.31 -1.15
C VAL A 189 -14.75 7.12 -1.28
N ASP A 190 -14.81 8.05 -2.24
CA ASP A 190 -15.99 8.88 -2.48
C ASP A 190 -17.08 8.18 -3.33
N GLY A 191 -16.89 6.90 -3.69
CA GLY A 191 -17.87 6.10 -4.46
C GLY A 191 -18.05 6.57 -5.92
N GLN A 192 -17.02 7.15 -6.52
CA GLN A 192 -17.05 7.79 -7.85
C GLN A 192 -16.46 6.92 -8.97
N LEU A 193 -16.27 5.61 -8.74
CA LEU A 193 -15.74 4.63 -9.69
C LEU A 193 -16.73 3.50 -9.97
#